data_AF-A0A8S9QJG0-F1
#
_entry.id   AF-A0A8S9QJG0-F1
#
_cell.length_a   1.000
_cell.length_b   1.000
_cell.length_c   1.000
_cell.angle_alpha   90.00
_cell.angle_beta   90.00
_cell.angle_gamma   90.00
#
_symmetry.space_group_name_H-M   'P 1'
#
loop_
_entity.id
_entity.type
_entity.pdbx_description
1 polymer ?
#
loop_
_entity_poly.entity_id
_entity_poly.type
_entity_poly.pdbx_seq_one_letter_code
_entity_poly.pdbx_strand_id
1 'polypeptide(L)'
;MTLKRAAERWVKKWGLYDIGFGREKTTYCYFAASSSTSLPFESAANVRKLMAKSGILITVADDFFDEEGSSDELEALTEAVIRWEGKQLKGYGKIIFKALDNHIKETAETYRKQHGTDITNHFRNILRVILGFTLEVHPSIGFLYFKFDIF
;
A
#
# COMPACT_ATOMS: atom_id res chain seq x y z
N MET A 1 17.12 14.48 -4.43
CA MET A 1 17.00 13.09 -3.93
C MET A 1 16.04 12.33 -4.85
N THR A 2 16.50 11.33 -5.61
CA THR A 2 15.68 10.60 -6.60
C THR A 2 14.57 9.77 -5.94
N LEU A 3 13.40 9.68 -6.58
CA LEU A 3 12.20 8.99 -6.07
C LEU A 3 12.49 7.52 -5.69
N LYS A 4 13.28 6.81 -6.50
CA LYS A 4 13.75 5.44 -6.20
C LYS A 4 14.42 5.32 -4.83
N ARG A 5 15.41 6.18 -4.54
CA ARG A 5 16.12 6.16 -3.25
C ARG A 5 15.19 6.47 -2.07
N ALA A 6 14.16 7.30 -2.28
CA ALA A 6 13.17 7.60 -1.27
C ALA A 6 12.27 6.39 -0.98
N ALA A 7 11.85 5.67 -2.02
CA ALA A 7 11.09 4.42 -1.89
C ALA A 7 11.92 3.33 -1.18
N GLU A 8 13.17 3.10 -1.60
CA GLU A 8 14.07 2.11 -0.98
C GLU A 8 14.28 2.39 0.52
N ARG A 9 14.51 3.65 0.90
CA ARG A 9 14.62 4.02 2.32
C ARG A 9 13.32 3.83 3.08
N TRP A 10 12.19 4.12 2.45
CA TRP A 10 10.87 3.98 3.09
C TRP A 10 10.53 2.50 3.32
N VAL A 11 10.75 1.62 2.34
CA VAL A 11 10.57 0.17 2.47
C VAL A 11 11.43 -0.41 3.59
N LYS A 12 12.70 -0.02 3.66
CA LYS A 12 13.59 -0.43 4.76
C LYS A 12 13.14 0.10 6.12
N LYS A 13 12.74 1.37 6.19
CA LYS A 13 12.25 2.01 7.44
C LYS A 13 11.05 1.24 8.03
N TRP A 14 10.19 0.72 7.17
CA TRP A 14 8.98 0.02 7.57
C TRP A 14 9.13 -1.49 7.63
N GLY A 15 10.32 -2.06 7.41
CA GLY A 15 10.51 -3.52 7.49
C GLY A 15 9.81 -4.32 6.38
N LEU A 16 9.35 -3.65 5.31
CA LEU A 16 8.68 -4.29 4.17
C LEU A 16 9.67 -5.10 3.30
N TYR A 17 10.98 -4.90 3.51
CA TYR A 17 12.03 -5.68 2.85
C TYR A 17 12.07 -7.13 3.35
N ASP A 18 11.70 -7.36 4.61
CA ASP A 18 11.83 -8.65 5.28
C ASP A 18 10.63 -9.58 5.01
N ILE A 19 9.56 -9.05 4.39
CA ILE A 19 8.33 -9.77 3.99
C ILE A 19 8.50 -10.38 2.56
N GLY A 20 9.72 -10.78 2.19
CA GLY A 20 10.02 -11.51 0.95
C GLY A 20 10.10 -10.68 -0.34
N PHE A 21 9.17 -9.74 -0.60
CA PHE A 21 8.96 -9.21 -1.96
C PHE A 21 9.08 -7.70 -2.16
N GLY A 22 9.36 -6.93 -1.10
CA GLY A 22 9.45 -5.47 -1.19
C GLY A 22 10.50 -4.97 -2.20
N ARG A 23 11.51 -5.77 -2.57
CA ARG A 23 12.68 -5.30 -3.34
C ARG A 23 12.42 -5.20 -4.85
N GLU A 24 11.86 -6.22 -5.49
CA GLU A 24 11.62 -6.23 -6.94
C GLU A 24 10.43 -5.32 -7.30
N LYS A 25 9.37 -5.40 -6.48
CA LYS A 25 8.13 -4.64 -6.66
C LYS A 25 8.30 -3.13 -6.44
N THR A 26 9.28 -2.72 -5.63
CA THR A 26 9.66 -1.29 -5.47
C THR A 26 10.13 -0.66 -6.78
N THR A 27 10.88 -1.41 -7.60
CA THR A 27 11.40 -0.88 -8.87
C THR A 27 10.28 -0.76 -9.90
N TYR A 28 9.38 -1.73 -9.95
CA TYR A 28 8.21 -1.72 -10.82
C TYR A 28 7.22 -0.58 -10.46
N CYS A 29 6.81 -0.50 -9.19
CA CYS A 29 5.90 0.56 -8.73
C CYS A 29 6.50 1.95 -8.91
N TYR A 30 7.82 2.09 -8.76
CA TYR A 30 8.56 3.30 -9.10
C TYR A 30 8.44 3.64 -10.59
N PHE A 31 8.63 2.66 -11.48
CA PHE A 31 8.57 2.87 -12.92
C PHE A 31 7.16 3.28 -13.35
N ALA A 32 6.13 2.56 -12.91
CA ALA A 32 4.72 2.87 -13.18
C ALA A 32 4.30 4.24 -12.62
N ALA A 33 4.72 4.58 -11.39
CA ALA A 33 4.45 5.90 -10.83
C ALA A 33 5.17 7.00 -11.62
N SER A 34 6.41 6.77 -12.03
CA SER A 34 7.21 7.75 -12.79
C SER A 34 6.68 7.97 -14.21
N SER A 35 6.10 6.94 -14.84
CA SER A 35 5.48 7.05 -16.17
C SER A 35 4.11 7.72 -16.15
N SER A 36 3.35 7.57 -15.05
CA SER A 36 1.99 8.14 -14.93
C SER A 36 1.93 9.68 -14.97
N THR A 37 3.02 10.36 -14.62
CA THR A 37 3.09 11.84 -14.65
C THR A 37 4.48 12.29 -15.13
N SER A 38 4.62 12.55 -16.42
CA SER A 38 5.82 13.12 -17.04
C SER A 38 6.00 14.62 -16.77
N LEU A 39 5.11 15.24 -15.99
CA LEU A 39 5.13 16.67 -15.70
C LEU A 39 6.07 17.02 -14.52
N PRO A 40 6.86 18.11 -14.63
CA PRO A 40 7.91 18.47 -13.67
C PRO A 40 7.42 19.22 -12.42
N PHE A 41 6.11 19.39 -12.22
CA PHE A 41 5.59 20.21 -11.11
C PHE A 41 5.62 19.47 -9.76
N GLU A 42 5.71 20.21 -8.64
CA GLU A 42 5.81 19.64 -7.29
C GLU A 42 4.61 18.77 -6.92
N SER A 43 3.40 19.12 -7.37
CA SER A 43 2.22 18.28 -7.18
C SER A 43 2.38 16.91 -7.86
N ALA A 44 2.94 16.88 -9.07
CA ALA A 44 3.23 15.62 -9.77
C ALA A 44 4.27 14.79 -9.00
N ALA A 45 5.28 15.41 -8.40
CA ALA A 45 6.25 14.69 -7.55
C ALA A 45 5.61 14.06 -6.31
N ASN A 46 4.64 14.73 -5.69
CA ASN A 46 3.88 14.17 -4.56
C ASN A 46 2.94 13.05 -5.00
N VAL A 47 2.27 13.20 -6.15
CA VAL A 47 1.44 12.16 -6.77
C VAL A 47 2.27 10.90 -7.07
N ARG A 48 3.47 11.05 -7.64
CA ARG A 48 4.37 9.89 -7.90
C ARG A 48 4.79 9.18 -6.62
N LYS A 49 5.07 9.91 -5.54
CA LYS A 49 5.38 9.31 -4.23
C LYS A 49 4.18 8.57 -3.65
N LEU A 50 2.99 9.16 -3.76
CA LEU A 50 1.74 8.55 -3.34
C LEU A 50 1.53 7.22 -4.08
N MET A 51 1.55 7.25 -5.41
CA MET A 51 1.35 6.07 -6.27
C MET A 51 2.39 4.98 -6.00
N ALA A 52 3.67 5.34 -5.91
CA ALA A 52 4.73 4.36 -5.69
C ALA A 52 4.58 3.62 -4.35
N LYS A 53 4.32 4.34 -3.25
CA LYS A 53 4.11 3.72 -1.94
C LYS A 53 2.83 2.90 -1.88
N SER A 54 1.74 3.37 -2.50
CA SER A 54 0.49 2.61 -2.58
C SER A 54 0.67 1.31 -3.35
N GLY A 55 1.35 1.34 -4.51
CA GLY A 55 1.65 0.13 -5.28
C GLY A 55 2.50 -0.88 -4.51
N ILE A 56 3.52 -0.41 -3.78
CA ILE A 56 4.35 -1.29 -2.94
C ILE A 56 3.49 -1.95 -1.85
N LEU A 57 2.61 -1.19 -1.18
CA LEU A 57 1.76 -1.74 -0.12
C LEU A 57 0.75 -2.76 -0.64
N ILE A 58 0.10 -2.47 -1.77
CA ILE A 58 -0.86 -3.39 -2.39
C ILE A 58 -0.16 -4.69 -2.75
N THR A 59 0.99 -4.60 -3.41
CA THR A 59 1.69 -5.78 -3.90
C THR A 59 2.36 -6.60 -2.79
N VAL A 60 2.78 -5.99 -1.68
CA VAL A 60 3.24 -6.74 -0.49
C VAL A 60 2.07 -7.37 0.27
N ALA A 61 0.91 -6.71 0.31
CA ALA A 61 -0.28 -7.30 0.89
C ALA A 61 -0.73 -8.51 0.07
N ASP A 62 -0.75 -8.40 -1.26
CA ASP A 62 -1.08 -9.49 -2.20
C ASP A 62 -0.26 -10.76 -1.94
N ASP A 63 1.07 -10.67 -1.90
CA ASP A 63 1.93 -11.83 -1.58
C ASP A 63 1.66 -12.41 -0.19
N PHE A 64 1.35 -11.53 0.77
CA PHE A 64 1.00 -11.96 2.11
C PHE A 64 -0.31 -12.75 2.12
N PHE A 65 -1.30 -12.37 1.32
CA PHE A 65 -2.57 -13.10 1.18
C PHE A 65 -2.42 -14.41 0.39
N ASP A 66 -1.54 -14.44 -0.63
CA ASP A 66 -1.42 -15.58 -1.55
C ASP A 66 -0.43 -16.66 -1.09
N GLU A 67 0.69 -16.29 -0.43
CA GLU A 67 1.80 -17.22 -0.20
C GLU A 67 2.20 -17.36 1.28
N GLU A 68 2.19 -16.27 2.06
CA GLU A 68 2.90 -16.22 3.35
C GLU A 68 2.00 -16.23 4.59
N GLY A 69 0.77 -15.71 4.48
CA GLY A 69 -0.11 -15.52 5.63
C GLY A 69 -0.95 -16.74 5.95
N SER A 70 -0.99 -17.11 7.23
CA SER A 70 -1.98 -18.08 7.71
C SER A 70 -3.39 -17.47 7.73
N SER A 71 -4.45 -18.28 7.56
CA SER A 71 -5.85 -17.80 7.56
C SER A 71 -6.16 -16.87 8.74
N ASP A 72 -5.70 -17.20 9.94
CA ASP A 72 -5.90 -16.39 11.15
C ASP A 72 -5.21 -15.01 11.05
N GLU A 73 -4.02 -14.95 10.45
CA GLU A 73 -3.30 -13.69 10.25
C GLU A 73 -3.93 -12.83 9.16
N LEU A 74 -4.44 -13.45 8.09
CA LEU A 74 -5.17 -12.79 7.02
C LEU A 74 -6.48 -12.17 7.54
N GLU A 75 -7.24 -12.92 8.33
CA GLU A 75 -8.46 -12.44 8.98
C GLU A 75 -8.16 -11.31 9.98
N ALA A 76 -7.13 -11.47 10.81
CA ALA A 76 -6.73 -10.44 11.76
C ALA A 76 -6.31 -9.14 11.06
N LEU A 77 -5.54 -9.22 9.98
CA LEU A 77 -5.14 -8.06 9.17
C LEU A 77 -6.36 -7.38 8.53
N THR A 78 -7.29 -8.18 8.02
CA THR A 78 -8.54 -7.72 7.43
C THR A 78 -9.37 -6.91 8.42
N GLU A 79 -9.67 -7.49 9.57
CA GLU A 79 -10.44 -6.82 10.63
C GLU A 79 -9.74 -5.54 11.09
N ALA A 80 -8.41 -5.58 11.22
CA ALA A 80 -7.63 -4.41 11.56
C ALA A 80 -7.76 -3.28 10.52
N VAL A 81 -7.81 -3.57 9.23
CA VAL A 81 -8.01 -2.57 8.16
C VAL A 81 -9.45 -2.06 8.14
N ILE A 82 -10.44 -2.93 8.30
CA ILE A 82 -11.85 -2.56 8.34
C ILE A 82 -12.09 -1.61 9.52
N ARG A 83 -11.64 -1.96 10.72
CA ARG A 83 -11.81 -1.14 11.94
C ARG A 83 -10.81 0.00 12.03
N TRP A 84 -9.71 -0.09 11.27
CA TRP A 84 -8.53 0.76 11.40
C TRP A 84 -7.82 0.62 12.76
N GLU A 85 -7.74 -0.59 13.30
CA GLU A 85 -7.23 -0.92 14.64
C GLU A 85 -6.18 -2.06 14.64
N GLY A 86 -4.94 -1.75 14.25
CA GLY A 86 -3.87 -2.76 14.17
C GLY A 86 -3.09 -3.07 15.45
N LYS A 87 -3.57 -2.70 16.65
CA LYS A 87 -2.79 -2.86 17.90
C LYS A 87 -2.50 -4.33 18.24
N GLN A 88 -3.43 -5.22 17.90
CA GLN A 88 -3.38 -6.64 18.23
C GLN A 88 -2.62 -7.48 17.19
N LEU A 89 -2.30 -6.89 16.03
CA LEU A 89 -1.57 -7.56 14.97
C LEU A 89 -0.16 -7.98 15.43
N LYS A 90 0.29 -9.10 14.88
CA LYS A 90 1.64 -9.67 15.02
C LYS A 90 2.23 -9.94 13.64
N GLY A 91 3.49 -10.39 13.61
CA GLY A 91 4.17 -10.81 12.39
C GLY A 91 4.12 -9.77 11.26
N TYR A 92 4.00 -10.26 10.04
CA TYR A 92 3.98 -9.45 8.81
C TYR A 92 2.72 -8.59 8.70
N GLY A 93 1.55 -9.08 9.13
CA GLY A 93 0.32 -8.28 9.14
C GLY A 93 0.47 -6.97 9.94
N LYS A 94 1.16 -6.99 11.09
CA LYS A 94 1.46 -5.77 11.86
C LYS A 94 2.34 -4.79 11.09
N ILE A 95 3.32 -5.31 10.35
CA ILE A 95 4.26 -4.50 9.58
C ILE A 95 3.52 -3.81 8.43
N ILE A 96 2.72 -4.57 7.67
CA ILE A 96 1.89 -4.08 6.57
C ILE A 96 0.93 -2.99 7.06
N PHE A 97 0.18 -3.26 8.13
CA PHE A 97 -0.77 -2.29 8.68
C PHE A 97 -0.09 -0.98 9.13
N LYS A 98 1.07 -1.07 9.80
CA LYS A 98 1.82 0.11 10.23
C LYS A 98 2.32 0.95 9.06
N ALA A 99 2.83 0.31 8.02
CA ALA A 99 3.26 0.98 6.81
C ALA A 99 2.07 1.67 6.10
N LEU A 100 0.92 1.00 6.05
CA LEU A 100 -0.33 1.53 5.50
C LEU A 100 -0.82 2.77 6.26
N ASP A 101 -0.94 2.67 7.59
CA ASP A 101 -1.40 3.77 8.44
C ASP A 101 -0.46 4.98 8.37
N ASN A 102 0.86 4.76 8.34
CA ASN A 102 1.81 5.84 8.13
C ASN A 102 1.66 6.49 6.76
N HIS A 103 1.51 5.70 5.70
CA HIS A 103 1.38 6.21 4.34
C HIS A 103 0.15 7.13 4.19
N ILE A 104 -0.98 6.74 4.76
CA ILE A 104 -2.19 7.58 4.77
C ILE A 104 -1.95 8.85 5.56
N LYS A 105 -1.40 8.75 6.77
CA LYS A 105 -1.13 9.93 7.62
C LYS A 105 -0.20 10.92 6.92
N GLU A 106 0.88 10.45 6.30
CA GLU A 106 1.80 11.30 5.55
C GLU A 106 1.12 11.97 4.35
N THR A 107 0.26 11.24 3.64
CA THR A 107 -0.46 11.75 2.47
C THR A 107 -1.54 12.77 2.87
N ALA A 108 -2.35 12.45 3.87
CA ALA A 108 -3.37 13.34 4.40
C ALA A 108 -2.74 14.61 4.98
N GLU A 109 -1.62 14.51 5.68
CA GLU A 109 -0.90 15.68 6.19
C GLU A 109 -0.38 16.56 5.07
N THR A 110 0.19 15.96 4.01
CA THR A 110 0.68 16.69 2.85
C THR A 110 -0.47 17.43 2.17
N TYR A 111 -1.61 16.77 1.96
CA TYR A 111 -2.78 17.37 1.34
C TYR A 111 -3.40 18.48 2.21
N ARG A 112 -3.50 18.25 3.53
CA ARG A 112 -3.99 19.24 4.49
C ARG A 112 -3.14 20.50 4.49
N LYS A 113 -1.81 20.38 4.40
CA LYS A 113 -0.91 21.55 4.30
C LYS A 113 -1.11 22.34 3.00
N GLN A 114 -1.48 21.67 1.91
CA GLN A 114 -1.65 22.30 0.59
C GLN A 114 -3.04 22.89 0.39
N HIS A 115 -4.08 22.25 0.92
CA HIS A 115 -5.48 22.55 0.62
C HIS A 115 -6.36 22.79 1.85
N GLY A 116 -5.80 22.76 3.05
CA GLY A 116 -6.53 23.01 4.31
C GLY A 116 -7.53 21.93 4.71
N THR A 117 -7.64 20.85 3.94
CA THR A 117 -8.67 19.80 4.11
C THR A 117 -8.06 18.49 4.56
N ASP A 118 -8.66 17.82 5.54
CA ASP A 118 -8.26 16.48 5.97
C ASP A 118 -8.99 15.41 5.14
N ILE A 119 -8.20 14.57 4.46
CA ILE A 119 -8.70 13.48 3.59
C ILE A 119 -8.36 12.08 4.14
N THR A 120 -7.96 11.99 5.41
CA THR A 120 -7.59 10.72 6.07
C THR A 120 -8.69 9.66 5.91
N ASN A 121 -9.94 10.02 6.21
CA ASN A 121 -11.06 9.07 6.11
C ASN A 121 -11.38 8.67 4.67
N HIS A 122 -11.16 9.57 3.71
CA HIS A 122 -11.34 9.25 2.29
C HIS A 122 -10.35 8.17 1.84
N PHE A 123 -9.06 8.31 2.19
CA PHE A 123 -8.05 7.30 1.89
C PHE A 123 -8.27 5.98 2.61
N ARG A 124 -8.69 6.01 3.88
CA ARG A 124 -9.05 4.79 4.62
C ARG A 124 -10.17 4.04 3.92
N ASN A 125 -11.20 4.74 3.45
CA ASN A 125 -12.31 4.13 2.73
C ASN A 125 -11.88 3.51 1.40
N ILE A 126 -11.04 4.20 0.62
CA ILE A 126 -10.47 3.64 -0.62
C ILE A 126 -9.72 2.34 -0.34
N LEU A 127 -8.88 2.31 0.70
CA LEU A 127 -8.09 1.13 1.04
C LEU A 127 -8.92 -0.01 1.62
N ARG A 128 -9.98 0.29 2.38
CA ARG A 128 -10.97 -0.71 2.80
C ARG A 128 -11.64 -1.37 1.59
N VAL A 129 -11.99 -0.58 0.59
CA VAL A 129 -12.59 -1.10 -0.66
C VAL A 129 -11.57 -1.94 -1.43
N ILE A 130 -10.34 -1.47 -1.62
CA ILE A 130 -9.30 -2.21 -2.34
C ILE A 130 -8.98 -3.54 -1.65
N LEU A 131 -8.76 -3.55 -0.33
CA LEU A 131 -8.47 -4.78 0.41
C LEU A 131 -9.70 -5.67 0.56
N GLY A 132 -10.92 -5.09 0.64
CA GLY A 132 -12.17 -5.85 0.57
C GLY A 132 -12.35 -6.59 -0.75
N PHE A 133 -11.99 -5.96 -1.87
CA PHE A 133 -11.99 -6.62 -3.19
C PHE A 133 -10.95 -7.75 -3.26
N THR A 134 -9.77 -7.60 -2.66
CA THR A 134 -8.78 -8.70 -2.57
C THR A 134 -9.34 -9.92 -1.83
N LEU A 135 -10.23 -9.71 -0.85
CA LEU A 135 -10.79 -10.78 -0.02
C LEU A 135 -12.02 -11.48 -0.62
N GLU A 136 -12.91 -10.76 -1.32
CA GLU A 136 -14.09 -11.36 -1.96
C GLU A 136 -13.73 -12.28 -3.15
N VAL A 137 -12.54 -12.11 -3.72
CA VAL A 137 -12.03 -12.96 -4.80
C VAL A 137 -11.65 -14.36 -4.29
N HIS A 138 -11.37 -14.53 -3.00
CA HIS A 138 -10.83 -15.78 -2.45
C HIS A 138 -11.84 -16.84 -1.92
N PRO A 139 -13.18 -16.64 -1.77
CA PRO A 139 -14.01 -17.75 -1.29
C PRO A 139 -14.72 -18.58 -2.37
N SER A 140 -15.13 -18.08 -3.55
CA SER A 140 -16.10 -18.87 -4.36
C SER A 140 -16.31 -18.57 -5.86
N ILE A 141 -15.65 -17.61 -6.52
CA ILE A 141 -16.01 -17.31 -7.92
C ILE A 141 -14.76 -17.09 -8.77
N GLY A 142 -14.55 -17.99 -9.73
CA GLY A 142 -13.52 -17.84 -10.74
C GLY A 142 -13.66 -16.53 -11.51
N PHE A 143 -12.55 -15.80 -11.58
CA PHE A 143 -12.28 -14.70 -12.50
C PHE A 143 -13.18 -13.45 -12.38
N LEU A 144 -12.71 -12.47 -11.61
CA LEU A 144 -12.34 -11.18 -12.23
C LEU A 144 -11.01 -10.70 -11.65
N TYR A 145 -9.93 -11.22 -12.21
CA TYR A 145 -8.57 -10.69 -12.02
C TYR A 145 -8.55 -9.23 -12.48
N PHE A 146 -8.49 -8.28 -11.55
CA PHE A 146 -7.60 -7.13 -11.76
C PHE A 146 -6.24 -7.52 -11.23
N LYS A 147 -5.65 -8.54 -11.87
CA LYS A 147 -4.19 -8.69 -11.83
C LYS A 147 -3.69 -7.36 -12.36
N PHE A 148 -2.92 -6.62 -11.59
CA PHE A 148 -1.96 -5.69 -12.17
C PHE A 148 -0.88 -6.54 -12.88
N ASP A 149 -1.29 -7.35 -13.87
CA ASP A 149 -0.44 -7.83 -14.95
C ASP A 149 -0.15 -6.62 -15.82
N ILE A 150 0.68 -5.75 -15.27
CA ILE A 150 1.60 -5.02 -16.11
C ILE A 150 2.87 -5.88 -16.05
N PHE A 151 2.79 -6.95 -16.85
CA PHE A 151 3.75 -8.01 -17.18
C PHE A 151 3.88 -9.19 -16.21
#